data_AF-A0A0B7F0G3-F1
#
_entry.id   AF-A0A0B7F0G3-F1
#
_cell.length_a   1.000
_cell.length_b   1.000
_cell.length_c   1.000
_cell.angle_alpha   90.00
_cell.angle_beta   90.00
_cell.angle_gamma   90.00
#
_symmetry.space_group_name_H-M   'P 1'
#
loop_
_entity.id
_entity.type
_entity.pdbx_description
1 polymer ?
#
loop_
_entity_poly.entity_id
_entity_poly.type
_entity_poly.pdbx_seq_one_letter_code
_entity_poly.pdbx_strand_id
1 'polypeptide(L)'
;MASPDAQVPIQNEVPPLPVAPTVAAHPNTAVHLIAFFAQYPAFTYDSTRPVLSELKRMKRVLGWDNKTWKSSGALAGLRRALVLQFNLTYGTDQNDLASWQNLCRAMSVTNIPDKLSDCKKLVATIYVNLVDLVDMPNTGTKAKLFETEEALSKYTKKSKKIFPREDARAGGLLKHLLRFIAAPRRGCKTKAETS
;
A
#
# COMPACT_ATOMS: atom_id res chain seq x y z
N MET A 1 47.19 61.77 -1.05
CA MET A 1 45.78 61.76 -0.58
C MET A 1 44.91 61.86 -1.82
N ALA A 2 43.91 61.03 -2.13
CA ALA A 2 43.46 59.70 -1.75
C ALA A 2 42.62 59.23 -2.97
N SER A 3 42.53 57.91 -3.16
CA SER A 3 42.01 57.18 -4.35
C SER A 3 40.65 57.60 -4.93
N PRO A 4 40.38 57.26 -6.20
CA PRO A 4 39.03 57.05 -6.70
C PRO A 4 38.70 55.55 -6.86
N ASP A 5 37.54 55.21 -6.32
CA ASP A 5 36.56 54.18 -6.67
C ASP A 5 36.96 52.98 -7.54
N ALA A 6 36.93 51.80 -6.93
CA ALA A 6 36.74 50.52 -7.61
C ALA A 6 35.35 49.97 -7.26
N GLN A 7 34.42 50.09 -8.21
CA GLN A 7 33.10 49.45 -8.14
C GLN A 7 33.27 47.94 -8.42
N VAL A 8 33.03 47.10 -7.41
CA VAL A 8 32.94 45.64 -7.55
C VAL A 8 31.48 45.28 -7.92
N PRO A 9 31.21 44.44 -8.94
CA PRO A 9 29.85 43.99 -9.24
C PRO A 9 29.35 43.03 -8.15
N ILE A 10 28.19 43.34 -7.59
CA ILE A 10 27.46 42.51 -6.65
C ILE A 10 27.05 41.20 -7.32
N GLN A 11 27.57 40.09 -6.82
CA GLN A 11 27.11 38.75 -7.15
C GLN A 11 25.73 38.56 -6.49
N ASN A 12 24.68 38.45 -7.31
CA ASN A 12 23.36 37.99 -6.86
C ASN A 12 23.43 36.48 -6.64
N GLU A 13 23.91 36.05 -5.48
CA GLU A 13 23.80 34.68 -5.03
C GLU A 13 22.38 34.45 -4.51
N VAL A 14 21.59 33.68 -5.27
CA VAL A 14 20.29 33.18 -4.82
C VAL A 14 20.54 32.27 -3.61
N PRO A 15 19.93 32.51 -2.44
CA PRO A 15 20.12 31.64 -1.29
C PRO A 15 19.64 30.22 -1.64
N PRO A 16 20.42 29.16 -1.34
CA PRO A 16 19.99 27.81 -1.62
C PRO A 16 18.72 27.53 -0.81
N LEU A 17 17.67 27.12 -1.51
CA LEU A 17 16.44 26.61 -0.93
C LEU A 17 16.78 25.59 0.18
N PRO A 18 16.04 25.56 1.29
CA PRO A 18 16.28 24.59 2.35
C PRO A 18 16.19 23.19 1.75
N VAL A 19 17.34 22.51 1.76
CA VAL A 19 17.51 21.15 1.26
C VAL A 19 16.50 20.28 1.99
N ALA A 20 15.47 19.84 1.26
CA ALA A 20 14.52 18.86 1.77
C ALA A 20 15.31 17.63 2.24
N PRO A 21 14.94 17.00 3.37
CA PRO A 21 15.69 15.86 3.86
C PRO A 21 15.63 14.73 2.84
N THR A 22 16.79 14.46 2.24
CA THR A 22 17.08 13.25 1.47
C THR A 22 16.90 12.05 2.39
N VAL A 23 15.73 11.42 2.34
CA VAL A 23 15.51 10.08 2.88
C VAL A 23 15.16 9.19 1.70
N ALA A 24 16.07 8.25 1.42
CA ALA A 24 15.90 7.23 0.40
C ALA A 24 14.61 6.42 0.67
N ALA A 25 13.59 6.64 -0.16
CA ALA A 25 12.48 5.73 -0.35
C ALA A 25 12.46 5.35 -1.82
N HIS A 26 12.46 4.05 -2.10
CA HIS A 26 12.52 3.48 -3.43
C HIS A 26 11.46 4.14 -4.34
N PRO A 27 11.82 4.70 -5.50
CA PRO A 27 10.88 5.45 -6.35
C PRO A 27 9.73 4.60 -6.91
N ASN A 28 9.75 3.27 -6.71
CA ASN A 28 8.80 2.32 -7.31
C ASN A 28 7.84 1.60 -6.34
N THR A 29 7.97 1.72 -5.01
CA THR A 29 7.17 0.86 -4.09
C THR A 29 5.77 1.37 -3.77
N ALA A 30 5.43 2.62 -4.07
CA ALA A 30 4.13 3.22 -3.75
C ALA A 30 3.54 4.11 -4.86
N VAL A 31 3.96 3.95 -6.12
CA VAL A 31 3.62 4.84 -7.26
C VAL A 31 2.13 5.19 -7.32
N HIS A 32 1.25 4.19 -7.23
CA HIS A 32 -0.19 4.43 -7.33
C HIS A 32 -0.78 5.13 -6.09
N LEU A 33 -0.18 4.92 -4.92
CA LEU A 33 -0.57 5.62 -3.69
C LEU A 33 -0.11 7.08 -3.73
N ILE A 34 1.12 7.33 -4.18
CA ILE A 34 1.67 8.68 -4.38
C ILE A 34 0.79 9.45 -5.35
N ALA A 35 0.47 8.87 -6.51
CA ALA A 35 -0.39 9.50 -7.52
C ALA A 35 -1.81 9.78 -7.00
N PHE A 36 -2.33 8.96 -6.07
CA PHE A 36 -3.59 9.25 -5.40
C PHE A 36 -3.50 10.46 -4.48
N PHE A 37 -2.52 10.49 -3.56
CA PHE A 37 -2.41 11.59 -2.60
C PHE A 37 -1.99 12.92 -3.25
N ALA A 38 -1.27 12.87 -4.38
CA ALA A 38 -0.89 14.06 -5.15
C ALA A 38 -2.11 14.86 -5.68
N GLN A 39 -3.30 14.27 -5.74
CA GLN A 39 -4.55 14.96 -6.10
C GLN A 39 -5.01 15.98 -5.03
N TYR A 40 -4.38 15.98 -3.86
CA TYR A 40 -4.73 16.85 -2.72
C TYR A 40 -3.54 17.74 -2.35
N PRO A 41 -3.34 18.88 -3.04
CA PRO A 41 -2.12 19.69 -2.91
C PRO A 41 -1.91 20.28 -1.51
N ALA A 42 -2.98 20.44 -0.72
CA ALA A 42 -2.90 20.89 0.67
C ALA A 42 -2.44 19.78 1.66
N PHE A 43 -2.11 18.58 1.17
CA PHE A 43 -1.69 17.44 1.99
C PHE A 43 -0.38 16.84 1.48
N THR A 44 0.65 16.82 2.34
CA THR A 44 1.93 16.15 2.05
C THR A 44 1.86 14.69 2.48
N TYR A 45 1.86 13.71 1.57
CA TYR A 45 1.82 12.28 1.90
C TYR A 45 3.15 11.75 2.47
N ASP A 46 3.08 10.93 3.54
CA ASP A 46 4.21 10.16 4.06
C ASP A 46 4.04 8.67 3.74
N SER A 47 4.83 8.18 2.78
CA SER A 47 4.75 6.79 2.31
C SER A 47 5.25 5.76 3.32
N THR A 48 5.98 6.17 4.37
CA THR A 48 6.50 5.23 5.38
C THR A 48 5.44 4.82 6.40
N ARG A 49 4.25 5.42 6.35
CA ARG A 49 3.15 5.19 7.29
C ARG A 49 2.04 4.36 6.65
N PRO A 50 1.26 3.60 7.44
CA PRO A 50 0.12 2.84 6.92
C PRO A 50 -0.85 3.74 6.16
N VAL A 51 -1.23 3.32 4.96
CA VAL A 51 -1.96 4.16 4.00
C VAL A 51 -3.31 4.68 4.53
N LEU A 52 -4.03 3.88 5.33
CA LEU A 52 -5.28 4.32 5.95
C LEU A 52 -5.07 5.34 7.07
N SER A 53 -3.92 5.35 7.74
CA SER A 53 -3.58 6.38 8.71
C SER A 53 -3.34 7.71 7.99
N GLU A 54 -2.70 7.68 6.83
CA GLU A 54 -2.48 8.85 5.98
C GLU A 54 -3.77 9.38 5.37
N LEU A 55 -4.68 8.51 4.92
CA LEU A 55 -6.01 8.93 4.48
C LEU A 55 -6.81 9.64 5.59
N LYS A 56 -6.72 9.15 6.84
CA LYS A 56 -7.33 9.81 8.00
C LYS A 56 -6.65 11.13 8.33
N ARG A 57 -5.33 11.23 8.16
CA ARG A 57 -4.58 12.48 8.35
C ARG A 57 -4.99 13.51 7.29
N MET A 58 -5.11 13.09 6.04
CA MET A 58 -5.60 13.93 4.94
C MET A 58 -6.99 14.48 5.24
N LYS A 59 -7.94 13.64 5.69
CA LYS A 59 -9.27 14.11 6.11
C LYS A 59 -9.20 15.24 7.15
N ARG A 60 -8.30 15.13 8.13
CA ARG A 60 -8.11 16.15 9.19
C ARG A 60 -7.48 17.44 8.65
N VAL A 61 -6.43 17.32 7.83
CA VAL A 61 -5.73 18.46 7.24
C VAL A 61 -6.66 19.27 6.33
N LEU A 62 -7.49 18.59 5.53
CA LEU A 62 -8.46 19.24 4.64
C LEU A 62 -9.72 19.73 5.36
N GLY A 63 -9.83 19.54 6.68
CA GLY A 63 -10.98 19.98 7.48
C GLY A 63 -12.30 19.32 7.08
N TRP A 64 -12.27 18.12 6.49
CA TRP A 64 -13.46 17.48 5.95
C TRP A 64 -14.35 16.90 7.04
N ASP A 65 -15.59 17.39 7.09
CA ASP A 65 -16.65 16.81 7.88
C ASP A 65 -17.12 15.43 7.31
N ASN A 66 -18.08 14.81 7.98
CA ASN A 66 -18.56 13.49 7.54
C ASN A 66 -19.36 13.54 6.23
N LYS A 67 -20.00 14.67 5.91
CA LYS A 67 -20.75 14.84 4.66
C LYS A 67 -19.78 14.94 3.48
N THR A 68 -18.80 15.84 3.58
CA THR A 68 -17.74 16.04 2.61
C THR A 68 -16.92 14.78 2.42
N TRP A 69 -16.56 14.09 3.51
CA TRP A 69 -15.88 12.81 3.42
C TRP A 69 -16.63 11.79 2.55
N LYS A 70 -17.95 11.65 2.76
CA LYS A 70 -18.78 10.70 2.00
C LYS A 70 -18.91 11.10 0.53
N SER A 71 -19.00 12.39 0.21
CA SER A 71 -19.11 12.89 -1.17
C SER A 71 -17.77 13.06 -1.89
N SER A 72 -16.65 13.11 -1.17
CA SER A 72 -15.31 13.38 -1.74
C SER A 72 -14.80 12.31 -2.71
N GLY A 73 -15.33 11.09 -2.64
CA GLY A 73 -14.80 9.94 -3.38
C GLY A 73 -13.41 9.47 -2.93
N ALA A 74 -12.78 10.10 -1.93
CA ALA A 74 -11.39 9.83 -1.54
C ALA A 74 -11.16 8.37 -1.11
N LEU A 75 -12.10 7.77 -0.37
CA LEU A 75 -12.01 6.36 0.02
C LEU A 75 -12.09 5.42 -1.20
N ALA A 76 -12.91 5.75 -2.20
CA ALA A 76 -13.01 4.97 -3.42
C ALA A 76 -11.75 5.13 -4.29
N GLY A 77 -11.23 6.36 -4.39
CA GLY A 77 -9.96 6.66 -5.04
C GLY A 77 -8.80 5.89 -4.43
N LEU A 78 -8.71 5.86 -3.08
CA LEU A 78 -7.68 5.10 -2.40
C LEU A 78 -7.82 3.59 -2.66
N ARG A 79 -9.03 3.05 -2.60
CA ARG A 79 -9.27 1.62 -2.90
C ARG A 79 -8.81 1.25 -4.32
N ARG A 80 -9.04 2.14 -5.29
CA ARG A 80 -8.52 2.00 -6.66
C ARG A 80 -7.00 1.99 -6.67
N ALA A 81 -6.37 2.92 -5.96
CA ALA A 81 -4.91 2.99 -5.86
C ALA A 81 -4.31 1.73 -5.20
N LEU A 82 -4.97 1.17 -4.17
CA LEU A 82 -4.57 -0.08 -3.53
C LEU A 82 -4.58 -1.28 -4.49
N VAL A 83 -5.60 -1.39 -5.35
CA VAL A 83 -5.68 -2.45 -6.37
C VAL A 83 -4.56 -2.31 -7.39
N LEU A 84 -4.34 -1.10 -7.89
CA LEU A 84 -3.27 -0.83 -8.85
C LEU A 84 -1.90 -1.08 -8.23
N GLN A 85 -1.68 -0.65 -6.99
CA GLN A 85 -0.43 -0.89 -6.27
C GLN A 85 -0.19 -2.38 -6.03
N PHE A 86 -1.22 -3.13 -5.64
CA PHE A 86 -1.11 -4.58 -5.50
C PHE A 86 -0.67 -5.24 -6.81
N ASN A 87 -1.34 -4.88 -7.92
CA ASN A 87 -1.02 -5.42 -9.24
C ASN A 87 0.41 -5.10 -9.68
N LEU A 88 0.89 -3.87 -9.40
CA LEU A 88 2.25 -3.45 -9.71
C LEU A 88 3.28 -4.23 -8.87
N THR A 89 2.99 -4.45 -7.59
CA THR A 89 3.92 -5.10 -6.65
C THR A 89 3.98 -6.62 -6.84
N TYR A 90 2.84 -7.28 -7.09
CA TYR A 90 2.74 -8.75 -7.05
C TYR A 90 2.38 -9.39 -8.39
N GLY A 91 2.00 -8.60 -9.39
CA GLY A 91 1.58 -9.08 -10.71
C GLY A 91 0.06 -9.22 -10.85
N THR A 92 -0.38 -9.38 -12.09
CA THR A 92 -1.79 -9.53 -12.49
C THR A 92 -2.13 -10.90 -13.03
N ASP A 93 -1.14 -11.60 -13.61
CA ASP A 93 -1.34 -12.88 -14.27
C ASP A 93 -1.43 -14.02 -13.26
N GLN A 94 -2.55 -14.73 -13.29
CA GLN A 94 -2.77 -15.91 -12.46
C GLN A 94 -2.00 -17.15 -12.94
N ASN A 95 -1.41 -17.12 -14.13
CA ASN A 95 -0.63 -18.21 -14.70
C ASN A 95 0.88 -18.03 -14.53
N ASP A 96 1.32 -16.90 -13.98
CA ASP A 96 2.73 -16.62 -13.71
C ASP A 96 3.16 -17.20 -12.36
N LEU A 97 3.94 -18.28 -12.39
CA LEU A 97 4.52 -18.91 -11.20
C LEU A 97 5.34 -17.92 -10.36
N ALA A 98 6.11 -17.01 -10.99
CA ALA A 98 6.97 -16.09 -10.26
C ALA A 98 6.16 -15.12 -9.39
N SER A 99 5.05 -14.61 -9.91
CA SER A 99 4.08 -13.79 -9.16
C SER A 99 3.54 -14.52 -7.92
N TRP A 100 3.18 -15.80 -8.05
CA TRP A 100 2.73 -16.60 -6.91
C TRP A 100 3.83 -16.87 -5.88
N GLN A 101 5.04 -17.19 -6.33
CA GLN A 101 6.17 -17.39 -5.43
C GLN A 101 6.54 -16.10 -4.69
N ASN A 102 6.47 -14.94 -5.36
CA ASN A 102 6.67 -13.64 -4.74
C ASN A 102 5.65 -13.36 -3.63
N LEU A 103 4.38 -13.71 -3.84
CA LEU A 103 3.37 -13.64 -2.78
C LEU A 103 3.69 -14.57 -1.60
N CYS A 104 4.11 -15.81 -1.86
CA CYS A 104 4.54 -16.72 -0.80
C CYS A 104 5.69 -16.13 0.02
N ARG A 105 6.70 -15.53 -0.63
CA ARG A 105 7.81 -14.84 0.05
C ARG A 105 7.33 -13.66 0.90
N ALA A 106 6.44 -12.83 0.34
CA ALA A 106 5.85 -11.70 1.05
C ALA A 106 5.07 -12.14 2.31
N MET A 107 4.47 -13.33 2.26
CA MET A 107 3.79 -13.96 3.40
C MET A 107 4.73 -14.81 4.28
N SER A 108 6.06 -14.70 4.14
CA SER A 108 7.06 -15.43 4.95
C SER A 108 6.84 -16.96 4.98
N VAL A 109 6.35 -17.53 3.87
CA VAL A 109 6.21 -18.97 3.68
C VAL A 109 7.60 -19.58 3.40
N THR A 110 7.99 -20.60 4.15
CA THR A 110 9.31 -21.24 4.05
C THR A 110 9.43 -22.20 2.88
N ASN A 111 8.45 -23.09 2.72
CA ASN A 111 8.45 -24.15 1.71
C ASN A 111 7.66 -23.71 0.47
N ILE A 112 8.25 -22.84 -0.34
CA ILE A 112 7.62 -22.30 -1.55
C ILE A 112 7.60 -23.37 -2.65
N PRO A 113 6.43 -23.75 -3.18
CA PRO A 113 6.35 -24.78 -4.22
C PRO A 113 6.92 -24.34 -5.58
N ASP A 114 7.43 -25.31 -6.35
CA ASP A 114 7.88 -25.11 -7.73
C ASP A 114 6.77 -25.28 -8.78
N LYS A 115 5.57 -25.68 -8.35
CA LYS A 115 4.41 -25.88 -9.21
C LYS A 115 3.36 -24.81 -8.96
N LEU A 116 2.84 -24.25 -10.06
CA LEU A 116 1.81 -23.20 -10.02
C LEU A 116 0.56 -23.64 -9.27
N SER A 117 0.08 -24.87 -9.52
CA SER A 117 -1.10 -25.42 -8.84
C SER A 117 -0.91 -25.49 -7.33
N ASP A 118 0.31 -25.79 -6.88
CA ASP A 118 0.61 -26.00 -5.46
C ASP A 118 0.80 -24.66 -4.75
N CYS A 119 1.42 -23.67 -5.43
CA CYS A 119 1.41 -22.28 -4.94
C CYS A 119 -0.02 -21.76 -4.77
N LYS A 120 -0.89 -21.94 -5.77
CA LYS A 120 -2.31 -21.53 -5.71
C LYS A 120 -3.03 -22.14 -4.51
N LYS A 121 -2.86 -23.45 -4.30
CA LYS A 121 -3.44 -24.18 -3.15
C LYS A 121 -2.90 -23.64 -1.83
N LEU A 122 -1.60 -23.45 -1.72
CA LEU A 122 -0.95 -22.97 -0.50
C LEU A 122 -1.44 -21.58 -0.12
N VAL A 123 -1.40 -20.63 -1.07
CA VAL A 123 -1.89 -19.27 -0.88
C VAL A 123 -3.39 -19.24 -0.53
N ALA A 124 -4.20 -20.15 -1.08
CA ALA A 124 -5.61 -20.27 -0.72
C ALA A 124 -5.83 -20.61 0.76
N THR A 125 -4.86 -21.27 1.41
CA THR A 125 -4.92 -21.59 2.85
C THR A 125 -4.45 -20.46 3.75
N ILE A 126 -3.80 -19.42 3.23
CA ILE A 126 -3.29 -18.31 4.03
C ILE A 126 -4.35 -17.20 4.11
N TYR A 127 -4.56 -16.68 5.32
CA TYR A 127 -5.42 -15.53 5.56
C TYR A 127 -4.57 -14.33 5.94
N VAL A 128 -4.59 -13.30 5.09
CA VAL A 128 -3.84 -12.06 5.27
C VAL A 128 -4.70 -10.89 4.81
N ASN A 129 -4.51 -9.71 5.40
CA ASN A 129 -5.18 -8.51 4.92
C ASN A 129 -4.40 -7.90 3.75
N LEU A 130 -5.08 -7.68 2.63
CA LEU A 130 -4.44 -7.20 1.39
C LEU A 130 -3.95 -5.75 1.48
N VAL A 131 -4.55 -4.92 2.34
CA VAL A 131 -4.01 -3.58 2.62
C VAL A 131 -2.65 -3.71 3.31
N ASP A 132 -2.51 -4.66 4.23
CA ASP A 132 -1.23 -4.90 4.92
C ASP A 132 -0.16 -5.42 3.94
N LEU A 133 -0.51 -6.26 2.97
CA LEU A 133 0.41 -6.67 1.91
C LEU A 133 0.88 -5.52 1.02
N VAL A 134 0.03 -4.52 0.77
CA VAL A 134 0.39 -3.33 -0.01
C VAL A 134 1.21 -2.34 0.83
N ASP A 135 0.92 -2.20 2.13
CA ASP A 135 1.65 -1.33 3.05
C ASP A 135 3.04 -1.88 3.41
N MET A 136 3.21 -3.21 3.46
CA MET A 136 4.42 -3.86 3.98
C MET A 136 5.73 -3.38 3.29
N PRO A 137 5.85 -3.32 1.95
CA PRO A 137 7.07 -2.86 1.30
C PRO A 137 7.48 -1.43 1.67
N ASN A 138 6.52 -0.58 2.03
CA ASN A 138 6.74 0.83 2.31
C ASN A 138 6.93 1.12 3.81
N THR A 139 6.21 0.39 4.66
CA THR A 139 6.22 0.57 6.12
C THR A 139 7.26 -0.30 6.83
N GLY A 140 7.83 -1.30 6.14
CA GLY A 140 8.68 -2.33 6.74
C GLY A 140 7.96 -3.25 7.73
N THR A 141 6.66 -3.04 7.95
CA THR A 141 5.86 -3.83 8.90
C THR A 141 5.34 -5.07 8.20
N LYS A 142 5.74 -6.26 8.68
CA LYS A 142 5.26 -7.53 8.14
C LYS A 142 3.73 -7.61 8.18
N ALA A 143 3.14 -8.13 7.10
CA ALA A 143 1.71 -8.38 7.06
C ALA A 143 1.32 -9.49 8.05
N LYS A 144 0.28 -9.25 8.85
CA LYS A 144 -0.19 -10.24 9.82
C LYS A 144 -0.90 -11.38 9.11
N LEU A 145 -0.45 -12.61 9.38
CA LEU A 145 -1.13 -13.83 8.99
C LEU A 145 -2.12 -14.24 10.07
N PHE A 146 -3.26 -14.77 9.67
CA PHE A 146 -4.33 -15.19 10.56
C PHE A 146 -4.59 -16.66 10.37
N GLU A 147 -4.86 -17.37 11.47
CA GLU A 147 -5.18 -18.80 11.40
C GLU A 147 -6.50 -19.08 10.69
N THR A 148 -7.48 -18.16 10.74
CA THR A 148 -8.82 -18.40 10.17
C THR A 148 -9.34 -17.19 9.40
N GLU A 149 -10.26 -17.45 8.46
CA GLU A 149 -10.98 -16.39 7.74
C GLU A 149 -11.79 -15.49 8.71
N GLU A 150 -12.28 -16.05 9.81
CA GLU A 150 -12.97 -15.32 10.88
C GLU A 150 -12.04 -14.35 11.62
N ALA A 151 -10.83 -14.79 11.96
CA ALA A 151 -9.83 -13.93 12.60
C ALA A 151 -9.42 -12.78 11.67
N LEU A 152 -9.20 -13.08 10.39
CA LEU A 152 -8.98 -12.06 9.35
C LEU A 152 -10.17 -11.10 9.25
N SER A 153 -11.40 -11.60 9.24
CA SER A 153 -12.63 -10.79 9.18
C SER A 153 -12.73 -9.84 10.37
N LYS A 154 -12.54 -10.35 11.59
CA LYS A 154 -12.58 -9.55 12.83
C LYS A 154 -11.52 -8.45 12.81
N TYR A 155 -10.29 -8.78 12.44
CA TYR A 155 -9.21 -7.80 12.30
C TYR A 155 -9.53 -6.73 11.25
N THR A 156 -10.01 -7.15 10.07
CA THR A 156 -10.33 -6.24 8.97
C THR A 156 -11.47 -5.28 9.33
N LYS A 157 -12.52 -5.77 9.99
CA LYS A 157 -13.65 -4.95 10.49
C LYS A 157 -13.22 -3.97 11.58
N LYS A 158 -12.35 -4.39 12.50
CA LYS A 158 -11.83 -3.55 13.59
C LYS A 158 -10.89 -2.45 13.07
N SER A 159 -9.95 -2.81 12.21
CA SER A 159 -8.95 -1.88 11.64
C SER A 159 -9.52 -0.99 10.52
N LYS A 160 -10.67 -1.36 9.96
CA LYS A 160 -11.28 -0.74 8.76
C LYS A 160 -10.42 -0.86 7.49
N LYS A 161 -9.43 -1.77 7.49
CA LYS A 161 -8.56 -2.12 6.34
C LYS A 161 -9.29 -2.93 5.28
N ILE A 162 -10.37 -2.36 4.73
CA ILE A 162 -11.25 -3.03 3.78
C ILE A 162 -10.70 -2.86 2.37
N PHE A 163 -10.14 -3.95 1.84
CA PHE A 163 -9.72 -4.04 0.44
C PHE A 163 -10.96 -4.24 -0.47
N PRO A 164 -11.04 -3.57 -1.64
CA PRO A 164 -12.19 -3.72 -2.54
C PRO A 164 -12.26 -5.15 -3.10
N ARG A 165 -13.46 -5.75 -3.03
CA ARG A 165 -13.72 -7.09 -3.56
C ARG A 165 -14.02 -7.07 -5.06
N GLU A 166 -14.71 -6.04 -5.51
CA GLU A 166 -15.13 -5.87 -6.89
C GLU A 166 -14.45 -4.61 -7.43
N ASP A 167 -13.37 -4.81 -8.18
CA ASP A 167 -12.74 -3.77 -8.99
C ASP A 167 -12.39 -4.37 -10.35
N ALA A 168 -12.82 -3.72 -11.43
CA ALA A 168 -12.56 -4.17 -12.80
C ALA A 168 -11.05 -4.29 -13.11
N ARG A 169 -10.21 -3.56 -12.36
CA ARG A 169 -8.75 -3.59 -12.47
C ARG A 169 -8.12 -4.75 -11.67
N ALA A 170 -8.90 -5.56 -10.95
CA ALA A 170 -8.36 -6.68 -10.21
C ALA A 170 -7.82 -7.76 -11.17
N GLY A 171 -6.51 -8.00 -11.12
CA GLY A 171 -5.87 -9.09 -11.87
C GLY A 171 -6.37 -10.47 -11.43
N GLY A 172 -6.09 -11.49 -12.24
CA GLY A 172 -6.44 -12.88 -11.92
C GLY A 172 -5.82 -13.33 -10.59
N LEU A 173 -4.60 -12.89 -10.31
CA LEU A 173 -3.89 -13.16 -9.06
C LEU A 173 -4.66 -12.64 -7.84
N LEU A 174 -5.05 -11.35 -7.87
CA LEU A 174 -5.78 -10.70 -6.79
C LEU A 174 -7.12 -11.39 -6.51
N LYS A 175 -7.84 -11.83 -7.56
CA LYS A 175 -9.14 -12.51 -7.41
C LYS A 175 -9.06 -13.79 -6.56
N HIS A 176 -7.93 -14.50 -6.58
CA HIS A 176 -7.73 -15.70 -5.77
C HIS A 176 -7.47 -15.41 -4.28
N LEU A 177 -7.02 -14.20 -3.96
CA LEU A 177 -6.70 -13.79 -2.60
C LEU A 177 -7.89 -13.15 -1.87
N LEU A 178 -8.92 -12.74 -2.61
CA LEU A 178 -10.11 -12.15 -2.01
C LEU A 178 -10.81 -13.15 -1.08
N ARG A 179 -11.30 -12.63 0.05
CA ARG A 179 -11.97 -13.40 1.12
C ARG A 179 -13.32 -12.77 1.47
N PHE A 180 -14.21 -13.55 2.07
CA PHE A 180 -15.51 -13.08 2.51
C PHE A 180 -15.40 -12.41 3.88
N ILE A 181 -15.04 -11.12 3.89
CA ILE A 181 -14.89 -10.37 5.14
C ILE A 181 -16.23 -10.15 5.85
N ALA A 182 -17.33 -9.91 5.11
CA ALA A 182 -18.64 -9.66 5.71
C ALA A 182 -19.21 -10.91 6.40
N ALA A 183 -19.16 -12.05 5.70
CA ALA A 183 -19.65 -13.36 6.13
C ALA A 183 -18.54 -14.43 5.96
N PRO A 184 -17.61 -14.55 6.92
CA PRO A 184 -16.49 -15.48 6.80
C PRO A 184 -16.97 -16.94 6.81
N ARG A 185 -16.27 -17.82 6.08
CA ARG A 185 -16.55 -19.26 6.11
C ARG A 185 -16.09 -19.84 7.45
N ARG A 186 -16.93 -20.67 8.06
CA ARG A 186 -16.61 -21.36 9.32
C ARG A 186 -15.67 -22.55 9.08
N GLY A 187 -14.69 -22.75 9.95
CA GLY A 187 -13.95 -24.01 10.08
C GLY A 187 -12.70 -24.22 9.22
N CYS A 188 -12.27 -23.25 8.41
CA CYS A 188 -11.08 -23.42 7.55
C CYS A 188 -9.84 -22.77 8.21
N LYS A 189 -8.94 -23.60 8.77
CA LYS A 189 -7.67 -23.16 9.39
C LYS A 189 -6.55 -23.01 8.37
N THR A 190 -5.60 -22.13 8.65
CA THR A 190 -4.37 -21.97 7.87
C THR A 190 -3.53 -23.23 7.98
N LYS A 191 -3.03 -23.70 6.84
CA LYS A 191 -2.22 -24.92 6.75
C LYS A 191 -0.76 -24.64 6.36
N ALA A 192 -0.40 -23.38 6.10
CA ALA A 192 0.95 -23.01 5.76
C ALA A 192 1.83 -22.90 7.02
N GLU A 193 3.01 -23.52 6.98
CA GLU A 193 4.08 -23.25 7.94
C GLU A 193 4.71 -21.89 7.60
N THR A 194 4.82 -21.02 8.60
CA THR A 194 5.29 -19.64 8.46
C THR A 194 6.41 -19.39 9.47
N SER A 195 7.48 -18.73 9.04
CA SER A 195 8.64 -18.39 9.91
C SER A 195 8.48 -17.09 10.68
#